data_AF-A0A735DRC5-F1
#
_entry.id   AF-A0A735DRC5-F1
#
_cell.length_a   1.000
_cell.length_b   1.000
_cell.length_c   1.000
_cell.angle_alpha   90.00
_cell.angle_beta   90.00
_cell.angle_gamma   90.00
#
_symmetry.space_group_name_H-M   'P 1'
#
loop_
_entity.id
_entity.type
_entity.pdbx_description
1 polymer ?
#
loop_
_entity_poly.entity_id
_entity_poly.type
_entity_poly.pdbx_seq_one_letter_code
_entity_poly.pdbx_strand_id
1 'polypeptide(L)'
;MPVTLSFGNRHNYEINHSRLARLMSPDKEEALYMGVWDRFKDCFRTHKKQEVLEVLYTLIHGCERENQAELNVDITGMEKIHAFTQLKQYANPSQQDRFVMRFDMNQTQVLFEIDGKVIDKCNLHRLLNVSENCIFKVMEEDEEELFFKVCIKYGEKIARYPELLEGFANKLKDAVNEDDDVKDEVYKLMRSGEDRKMECVEWNGTLTEEEKNKLRCLQMGSFNITTQFFKIGY
;
A
#
# COMPACT_ATOMS: atom_id res chain seq x y z
N MET A 1 -21.61 -11.92 33.75
CA MET A 1 -22.22 -10.59 33.96
C MET A 1 -21.23 -9.53 33.49
N PRO A 2 -21.60 -8.60 32.59
CA PRO A 2 -20.74 -7.48 32.21
C PRO A 2 -20.62 -6.48 33.37
N VAL A 3 -19.44 -5.91 33.55
CA VAL A 3 -19.13 -4.87 34.55
C VAL A 3 -19.03 -3.54 33.80
N THR A 4 -19.79 -2.55 34.24
CA THR A 4 -19.76 -1.22 33.64
C THR A 4 -18.76 -0.36 34.38
N LEU A 5 -17.69 0.08 33.72
CA LEU A 5 -16.72 1.02 34.30
C LEU A 5 -17.03 2.45 33.86
N SER A 6 -17.07 3.36 34.84
CA SER A 6 -17.26 4.79 34.63
C SER A 6 -16.00 5.52 35.11
N PHE A 7 -15.32 6.23 34.20
CA PHE A 7 -14.06 6.92 34.49
C PHE A 7 -14.24 8.45 34.59
N GLY A 8 -15.43 8.92 35.01
CA GLY A 8 -15.73 10.34 35.23
C GLY A 8 -15.91 11.18 33.95
N ASN A 9 -15.60 10.61 32.78
CA ASN A 9 -16.07 11.03 31.47
C ASN A 9 -17.47 10.44 31.23
N ARG A 10 -18.35 11.15 30.51
CA ARG A 10 -19.77 10.77 30.27
C ARG A 10 -19.95 9.52 29.38
N HIS A 11 -18.99 8.60 29.37
CA HIS A 11 -19.00 7.38 28.59
C HIS A 11 -18.89 6.19 29.56
N ASN A 12 -19.95 5.37 29.55
CA ASN A 12 -19.99 4.11 30.29
C ASN A 12 -19.41 3.02 29.39
N TYR A 13 -18.36 2.33 29.87
CA TYR A 13 -17.75 1.23 29.13
C TYR A 13 -18.28 -0.10 29.69
N GLU A 14 -19.04 -0.83 28.88
CA GLU A 14 -19.39 -2.22 29.20
C GLU A 14 -18.19 -3.13 28.96
N ILE A 15 -17.69 -3.72 30.04
CA ILE A 15 -16.53 -4.60 30.04
C ILE A 15 -17.00 -6.00 30.40
N ASN A 16 -16.85 -6.93 29.46
CA ASN A 16 -17.11 -8.34 29.71
C ASN A 16 -15.95 -8.97 30.50
N HIS A 17 -16.21 -10.14 31.10
CA HIS A 17 -15.25 -10.82 31.98
C HIS A 17 -13.92 -11.15 31.28
N SER A 18 -13.95 -11.37 29.96
CA SER A 18 -12.76 -11.57 29.14
C SER A 18 -11.91 -10.29 28.99
N ARG A 19 -12.51 -9.10 28.84
CA ARG A 19 -11.77 -7.83 28.79
C ARG A 19 -11.14 -7.48 30.13
N LEU A 20 -11.82 -7.81 31.23
CA LEU A 20 -11.35 -7.55 32.60
C LEU A 20 -10.13 -8.43 32.95
N ALA A 21 -10.15 -9.71 32.57
CA ALA A 21 -9.00 -10.60 32.73
C ALA A 21 -7.78 -10.19 31.90
N ARG A 22 -8.00 -9.52 30.75
CA ARG A 22 -6.94 -9.08 29.81
C ARG A 22 -6.29 -7.76 30.17
N LEU A 23 -7.05 -6.80 30.71
CA LEU A 23 -6.50 -5.57 31.32
C LEU A 23 -5.57 -5.88 32.50
N MET A 24 -5.77 -7.05 33.12
CA MET A 24 -4.98 -7.60 34.21
C MET A 24 -3.87 -8.54 33.70
N SER A 25 -3.74 -8.77 32.39
CA SER A 25 -2.64 -9.54 31.81
C SER A 25 -1.34 -8.73 31.91
N PRO A 26 -0.23 -9.33 32.38
CA PRO A 26 1.07 -8.67 32.43
C PRO A 26 1.68 -8.44 31.03
N ASP A 27 1.13 -9.07 29.99
CA ASP A 27 1.60 -8.93 28.61
C ASP A 27 0.86 -7.77 27.90
N LYS A 28 1.55 -6.63 27.81
CA LYS A 28 1.02 -5.40 27.19
C LYS A 28 0.76 -5.56 25.70
N GLU A 29 1.52 -6.42 25.05
CA GLU A 29 1.47 -6.63 23.61
C GLU A 29 0.20 -7.41 23.27
N GLU A 30 -0.03 -8.54 23.95
CA GLU A 30 -1.25 -9.35 23.80
C GLU A 30 -2.55 -8.54 24.06
N ALA A 31 -2.51 -7.62 25.02
CA ALA A 31 -3.63 -6.73 25.33
C ALA A 31 -3.93 -5.70 24.21
N LEU A 32 -2.91 -5.21 23.50
CA LEU A 32 -3.08 -4.26 22.40
C LEU A 32 -3.72 -4.94 21.17
N TYR A 33 -3.25 -6.14 20.79
CA TYR A 33 -3.75 -6.91 19.64
C TYR A 33 -5.18 -7.35 19.83
N MET A 34 -5.47 -7.92 20.99
CA MET A 34 -6.82 -8.34 21.36
C MET A 34 -7.75 -7.13 21.45
N GLY A 35 -7.24 -5.94 21.78
CA GLY A 35 -7.99 -4.69 21.75
C GLY A 35 -8.38 -4.20 20.35
N VAL A 36 -7.55 -4.41 19.32
CA VAL A 36 -7.89 -4.13 17.92
C VAL A 36 -8.84 -5.20 17.38
N TRP A 37 -8.53 -6.47 17.62
CA TRP A 37 -9.40 -7.59 17.23
C TRP A 37 -10.79 -7.51 17.87
N ASP A 38 -10.90 -7.28 19.18
CA ASP A 38 -12.19 -7.17 19.87
C ASP A 38 -13.04 -6.00 19.34
N ARG A 39 -12.42 -4.95 18.78
CA ARG A 39 -13.12 -3.80 18.20
C ARG A 39 -13.72 -4.10 16.83
N PHE A 40 -13.07 -4.94 16.02
CA PHE A 40 -13.41 -5.11 14.61
C PHE A 40 -13.77 -6.55 14.22
N LYS A 41 -13.74 -7.51 15.15
CA LYS A 41 -14.10 -8.92 14.91
C LYS A 41 -15.46 -9.10 14.22
N ASP A 42 -16.42 -8.21 14.49
CA ASP A 42 -17.78 -8.27 13.96
C ASP A 42 -17.85 -7.87 12.47
N CYS A 43 -16.78 -7.26 11.93
CA CYS A 43 -16.66 -6.93 10.51
C CYS A 43 -16.36 -8.17 9.65
N PHE A 44 -15.88 -9.26 10.25
CA PHE A 44 -15.36 -10.44 9.56
C PHE A 44 -16.36 -11.60 9.52
N ARG A 45 -16.19 -12.49 8.55
CA ARG A 45 -16.96 -13.73 8.45
C ARG A 45 -16.58 -14.70 9.58
N THR A 46 -17.57 -15.41 10.12
CA THR A 46 -17.40 -16.35 11.25
C THR A 46 -16.38 -17.47 11.02
N HIS A 47 -16.08 -17.80 9.77
CA HIS A 47 -15.17 -18.88 9.38
C HIS A 47 -13.75 -18.44 9.00
N LYS A 48 -13.39 -17.14 9.13
CA LYS A 48 -12.06 -16.62 8.76
C LYS A 48 -11.24 -16.09 9.93
N LYS A 49 -11.58 -16.52 11.15
CA LYS A 49 -11.02 -15.94 12.39
C LYS A 49 -9.51 -16.13 12.49
N GLN A 50 -9.00 -17.30 12.11
CA GLN A 50 -7.57 -17.59 12.21
C GLN A 50 -6.78 -16.76 11.19
N GLU A 51 -7.24 -16.73 9.95
CA GLU A 51 -6.60 -16.03 8.84
C GLU A 51 -6.59 -14.51 9.08
N VAL A 52 -7.65 -13.97 9.67
CA VAL A 52 -7.71 -12.53 10.01
C VAL A 52 -6.72 -12.18 11.12
N LEU A 53 -6.56 -13.04 12.13
CA LEU A 53 -5.60 -12.80 13.21
C LEU A 53 -4.15 -12.86 12.70
N GLU A 54 -3.83 -13.80 11.81
CA GLU A 54 -2.50 -13.91 11.18
C GLU A 54 -2.18 -12.67 10.31
N VAL A 55 -3.14 -12.20 9.52
CA VAL A 55 -2.96 -11.01 8.68
C VAL A 55 -2.89 -9.74 9.53
N LEU A 56 -3.69 -9.63 10.59
CA LEU A 56 -3.62 -8.50 11.52
C LEU A 56 -2.27 -8.45 12.24
N TYR A 57 -1.74 -9.61 12.62
CA TYR A 57 -0.41 -9.72 13.22
C TYR A 57 0.67 -9.24 12.25
N THR A 58 0.64 -9.73 11.00
CA THR A 58 1.57 -9.32 9.94
C THR A 58 1.50 -7.82 9.65
N LEU A 59 0.30 -7.24 9.67
CA LEU A 59 0.13 -5.80 9.47
C LEU A 59 0.81 -4.98 10.57
N ILE A 60 0.68 -5.39 11.83
CA ILE A 60 1.17 -4.61 12.98
C ILE A 60 2.69 -4.81 13.17
N HIS A 61 3.20 -6.02 12.94
CA HIS A 61 4.59 -6.38 13.23
C HIS A 61 5.49 -6.50 12.01
N GLY A 62 4.93 -6.60 10.81
CA GLY A 62 5.67 -7.09 9.65
C GLY A 62 5.90 -8.59 9.72
N CYS A 63 6.51 -9.16 8.69
CA CYS A 63 6.93 -10.56 8.71
C CYS A 63 8.36 -10.65 9.26
N GLU A 64 8.59 -11.27 10.42
CA GLU A 64 9.94 -11.59 10.88
C GLU A 64 10.51 -12.74 10.04
N ARG A 65 11.07 -12.43 8.87
CA ARG A 65 11.77 -13.44 8.05
C ARG A 65 13.24 -13.48 8.47
N GLU A 66 13.74 -14.67 8.81
CA GLU A 66 15.13 -14.92 9.22
C GLU A 66 16.17 -14.39 8.20
N ASN A 67 15.78 -14.21 6.93
CA ASN A 67 16.65 -13.70 5.84
C ASN A 67 16.53 -12.18 5.58
N GLN A 68 15.74 -11.42 6.35
CA GLN A 68 15.62 -9.96 6.16
C GLN A 68 16.95 -9.22 6.38
N ALA A 69 17.84 -9.75 7.21
CA ALA A 69 19.17 -9.17 7.43
C ALA A 69 20.10 -9.26 6.20
N GLU A 70 19.82 -10.15 5.25
CA GLU A 70 20.59 -10.28 4.00
C GLU A 70 20.11 -9.33 2.90
N LEU A 71 18.88 -8.83 3.03
CA LEU A 71 18.27 -7.87 2.10
C LEU A 71 18.48 -6.45 2.64
N ASN A 72 19.39 -5.68 2.03
CA ASN A 72 19.62 -4.25 2.34
C ASN A 72 18.42 -3.33 1.99
N VAL A 73 17.19 -3.84 1.95
CA VAL A 73 15.98 -3.13 1.48
C VAL A 73 14.86 -3.30 2.51
N ASP A 74 14.27 -2.19 2.96
CA ASP A 74 13.09 -2.22 3.84
C ASP A 74 11.84 -2.57 3.00
N ILE A 75 11.33 -3.79 3.20
CA ILE A 75 10.13 -4.29 2.52
C ILE A 75 8.87 -4.21 3.39
N THR A 76 9.01 -3.83 4.66
CA THR A 76 7.91 -3.88 5.65
C THR A 76 6.73 -3.01 5.24
N GLY A 77 6.98 -1.85 4.62
CA GLY A 77 5.92 -0.97 4.13
C GLY A 77 5.04 -1.61 3.05
N MET A 78 5.64 -2.32 2.09
CA MET A 78 4.90 -3.01 1.02
C MET A 78 4.15 -4.22 1.57
N GLU A 79 4.74 -4.95 2.52
CA GLU A 79 4.07 -6.06 3.21
C GLU A 79 2.83 -5.57 3.98
N LYS A 80 2.91 -4.42 4.67
CA LYS A 80 1.77 -3.82 5.36
C LYS A 80 0.64 -3.45 4.41
N ILE A 81 0.95 -2.87 3.24
CA ILE A 81 -0.05 -2.55 2.21
C ILE A 81 -0.76 -3.82 1.72
N HIS A 82 0.00 -4.89 1.44
CA HIS A 82 -0.59 -6.16 1.03
C HIS A 82 -1.42 -6.81 2.15
N ALA A 83 -0.91 -6.83 3.39
CA ALA A 83 -1.63 -7.36 4.54
C ALA A 83 -2.96 -6.63 4.78
N PHE A 84 -2.96 -5.29 4.70
CA PHE A 84 -4.19 -4.51 4.87
C PHE A 84 -5.23 -4.78 3.78
N THR A 85 -4.80 -4.95 2.53
CA THR A 85 -5.72 -5.29 1.44
C THR A 85 -6.26 -6.72 1.54
N GLN A 86 -5.43 -7.67 1.96
CA GLN A 86 -5.88 -9.03 2.26
C GLN A 86 -6.87 -9.05 3.45
N LEU A 87 -6.62 -8.24 4.47
CA LEU A 87 -7.52 -8.05 5.61
C LEU A 87 -8.90 -7.56 5.16
N LYS A 88 -8.93 -6.55 4.28
CA LYS A 88 -10.16 -6.04 3.67
C LYS A 88 -10.90 -7.12 2.88
N GLN A 89 -10.20 -7.98 2.13
CA GLN A 89 -10.83 -9.07 1.38
C GLN A 89 -11.50 -10.13 2.27
N TYR A 90 -11.04 -10.31 3.51
CA TYR A 90 -11.67 -11.23 4.48
C TYR A 90 -12.89 -10.64 5.20
N ALA A 91 -13.05 -9.31 5.16
CA ALA A 91 -14.24 -8.66 5.68
C ALA A 91 -15.48 -9.01 4.85
N ASN A 92 -16.66 -8.92 5.46
CA ASN A 92 -17.92 -9.03 4.74
C ASN A 92 -17.98 -7.94 3.64
N PRO A 93 -18.53 -8.21 2.44
CA PRO A 93 -18.59 -7.22 1.37
C PRO A 93 -19.20 -5.88 1.80
N SER A 94 -20.25 -5.91 2.62
CA SER A 94 -20.90 -4.72 3.19
C SER A 94 -20.08 -3.96 4.24
N GLN A 95 -18.92 -4.49 4.65
CA GLN A 95 -18.01 -3.90 5.62
C GLN A 95 -16.68 -3.47 4.99
N GLN A 96 -16.42 -3.81 3.73
CA GLN A 96 -15.14 -3.52 3.07
C GLN A 96 -14.88 -2.01 2.94
N ASP A 97 -15.94 -1.20 2.77
CA ASP A 97 -15.82 0.26 2.68
C ASP A 97 -15.30 0.92 3.96
N ARG A 98 -15.36 0.20 5.09
CA ARG A 98 -14.81 0.67 6.37
C ARG A 98 -13.29 0.57 6.45
N PHE A 99 -12.67 -0.19 5.54
CA PHE A 99 -11.23 -0.37 5.43
C PHE A 99 -10.70 0.60 4.38
N VAL A 100 -10.03 1.64 4.86
CA VAL A 100 -9.51 2.74 4.05
C VAL A 100 -8.00 2.82 4.23
N MET A 101 -7.30 2.95 3.10
CA MET A 101 -5.89 3.29 3.06
C MET A 101 -5.79 4.63 2.34
N ARG A 102 -5.11 5.60 2.94
CA ARG A 102 -4.98 6.96 2.42
C ARG A 102 -3.69 7.61 2.88
N PHE A 103 -3.24 8.66 2.20
CA PHE A 103 -2.22 9.53 2.76
C PHE A 103 -2.75 10.41 3.90
N ASP A 104 -1.82 10.84 4.77
CA ASP A 104 -2.07 11.99 5.64
C ASP A 104 -2.16 13.28 4.82
N MET A 105 -2.64 14.36 5.42
CA MET A 105 -2.86 15.64 4.72
C MET A 105 -1.58 16.22 4.10
N ASN A 106 -0.40 15.80 4.56
CA ASN A 106 0.89 16.27 4.08
C ASN A 106 1.54 15.32 3.07
N GLN A 107 0.91 14.18 2.72
CA GLN A 107 1.46 13.13 1.86
C GLN A 107 2.86 12.64 2.29
N THR A 108 3.04 12.48 3.59
CA THR A 108 4.29 11.96 4.20
C THR A 108 4.12 10.56 4.77
N GLN A 109 2.88 10.17 5.09
CA GLN A 109 2.55 8.90 5.74
C GLN A 109 1.32 8.27 5.09
N VAL A 110 1.40 6.97 4.84
CA VAL A 110 0.25 6.13 4.54
C VAL A 110 -0.41 5.74 5.86
N LEU A 111 -1.72 5.94 5.96
CA LEU A 111 -2.56 5.60 7.11
C LEU A 111 -3.44 4.40 6.77
N PHE A 112 -3.44 3.40 7.64
CA PHE A 112 -4.32 2.25 7.56
C PHE A 112 -5.47 2.44 8.55
N GLU A 113 -6.71 2.52 8.06
CA GLU A 113 -7.88 2.88 8.87
C GLU A 113 -8.99 1.84 8.80
N ILE A 114 -9.57 1.53 9.96
CA ILE A 114 -10.80 0.74 10.08
C ILE A 114 -11.81 1.55 10.88
N ASP A 115 -13.01 1.79 10.32
CA ASP A 115 -14.06 2.64 10.92
C ASP A 115 -13.54 4.04 11.30
N GLY A 116 -12.70 4.64 10.45
CA GLY A 116 -12.11 5.97 10.65
C GLY A 116 -11.08 6.05 11.79
N LYS A 117 -10.60 4.91 12.28
CA LYS A 117 -9.53 4.83 13.29
C LYS A 117 -8.27 4.29 12.67
N VAL A 118 -7.19 5.05 12.79
CA VAL A 118 -5.84 4.63 12.38
C VAL A 118 -5.41 3.43 13.22
N ILE A 119 -5.18 2.30 12.58
CA ILE A 119 -4.67 1.08 13.20
C ILE A 119 -3.15 0.96 13.07
N ASP A 120 -2.59 1.49 11.99
CA ASP A 120 -1.15 1.57 11.76
C ASP A 120 -0.83 2.67 10.72
N LYS A 121 0.45 2.99 10.55
CA LYS A 121 0.95 3.97 9.59
C LYS A 121 2.32 3.60 9.04
N CYS A 122 2.61 4.03 7.82
CA CYS A 122 3.90 3.82 7.16
C CYS A 122 4.43 5.15 6.59
N ASN A 123 5.71 5.46 6.84
CA ASN A 123 6.34 6.65 6.27
C ASN A 123 6.66 6.44 4.78
N LEU A 124 6.38 7.44 3.94
CA LEU A 124 6.58 7.37 2.49
C LEU A 124 8.05 7.21 2.08
N HIS A 125 8.98 7.86 2.79
CA HIS A 125 10.42 7.73 2.53
C HIS A 125 10.88 6.29 2.74
N ARG A 126 10.43 5.66 3.84
CA ARG A 126 10.71 4.25 4.13
C ARG A 126 10.06 3.33 3.12
N LEU A 127 8.80 3.59 2.78
CA LEU A 127 8.06 2.81 1.78
C LEU A 127 8.77 2.77 0.42
N LEU A 128 9.35 3.90 0.00
CA LEU A 128 10.06 4.03 -1.27
C LEU A 128 11.57 3.75 -1.16
N ASN A 129 12.07 3.38 0.02
CA ASN A 129 13.49 3.17 0.29
C ASN A 129 14.37 4.36 -0.12
N VAL A 130 13.93 5.58 0.18
CA VAL A 130 14.65 6.83 -0.08
C VAL A 130 15.02 7.55 1.22
N SER A 131 15.96 8.49 1.14
CA SER A 131 16.38 9.29 2.29
C SER A 131 15.28 10.25 2.77
N GLU A 132 15.31 10.58 4.07
CA GLU A 132 14.35 11.48 4.72
C GLU A 132 14.34 12.91 4.16
N ASN A 133 15.41 13.31 3.45
CA ASN A 133 15.51 14.61 2.80
C ASN A 133 15.00 14.63 1.35
N CYS A 134 14.49 13.49 0.84
CA CYS A 134 13.89 13.43 -0.49
C CYS A 134 12.62 14.29 -0.54
N ILE A 135 12.50 15.14 -1.56
CA ILE A 135 11.33 16.00 -1.74
C ILE A 135 10.35 15.28 -2.66
N PHE A 136 9.13 15.08 -2.17
CA PHE A 136 8.03 14.56 -2.97
C PHE A 136 7.17 15.71 -3.50
N LYS A 137 6.79 15.61 -4.77
CA LYS A 137 5.73 16.46 -5.32
C LYS A 137 4.39 15.91 -4.84
N VAL A 138 3.45 16.81 -4.57
CA VAL A 138 2.09 16.45 -4.19
C VAL A 138 1.45 15.70 -5.37
N MET A 139 0.81 14.57 -5.05
CA MET A 139 0.03 13.77 -5.99
C MET A 139 -1.44 14.22 -5.97
N GLU A 140 -2.08 14.20 -7.13
CA GLU A 140 -3.54 14.31 -7.25
C GLU A 140 -4.24 13.04 -6.74
N GLU A 141 -5.55 13.08 -6.50
CA GLU A 141 -6.29 11.96 -5.89
C GLU A 141 -6.26 10.67 -6.75
N ASP A 142 -6.27 10.83 -8.07
CA ASP A 142 -6.18 9.73 -9.03
C ASP A 142 -4.76 9.15 -9.15
N GLU A 143 -3.73 10.00 -9.04
CA GLU A 143 -2.34 9.59 -8.90
C GLU A 143 -2.11 8.82 -7.59
N GLU A 144 -2.71 9.26 -6.48
CA GLU A 144 -2.70 8.55 -5.19
C GLU A 144 -3.36 7.17 -5.31
N GLU A 145 -4.51 7.08 -6.00
CA GLU A 145 -5.18 5.79 -6.24
C GLU A 145 -4.29 4.82 -7.03
N LEU A 146 -3.67 5.31 -8.12
CA LEU A 146 -2.77 4.50 -8.94
C LEU A 146 -1.52 4.09 -8.15
N PHE A 147 -0.95 4.99 -7.35
CA PHE A 147 0.19 4.72 -6.48
C PHE A 147 -0.11 3.53 -5.56
N PHE A 148 -1.26 3.53 -4.89
CA PHE A 148 -1.64 2.43 -4.02
C PHE A 148 -1.85 1.12 -4.78
N LYS A 149 -2.48 1.13 -5.97
CA LYS A 149 -2.62 -0.08 -6.80
C LYS A 149 -1.27 -0.71 -7.15
N VAL A 150 -0.29 0.12 -7.50
CA VAL A 150 1.08 -0.33 -7.77
C VAL A 150 1.74 -0.91 -6.51
N CYS A 151 1.64 -0.22 -5.36
CA CYS A 151 2.18 -0.71 -4.09
C CYS A 151 1.56 -2.05 -3.66
N ILE A 152 0.25 -2.24 -3.87
CA ILE A 152 -0.44 -3.51 -3.59
C ILE A 152 0.19 -4.63 -4.43
N LYS A 153 0.42 -4.39 -5.72
CA LYS A 153 1.05 -5.37 -6.62
C LYS A 153 2.49 -5.69 -6.22
N TYR A 154 3.28 -4.69 -5.80
CA TYR A 154 4.60 -4.95 -5.22
C TYR A 154 4.51 -5.84 -3.98
N GLY A 155 3.62 -5.51 -3.03
CA GLY A 155 3.42 -6.29 -1.82
C GLY A 155 2.95 -7.72 -2.10
N GLU A 156 2.04 -7.92 -3.06
CA GLU A 156 1.60 -9.25 -3.51
C GLU A 156 2.75 -10.10 -4.04
N LYS A 157 3.62 -9.54 -4.90
CA LYS A 157 4.76 -10.29 -5.47
C LYS A 157 5.82 -10.58 -4.41
N ILE A 158 6.09 -9.64 -3.49
CA ILE A 158 7.01 -9.83 -2.35
C ILE A 158 6.51 -10.94 -1.41
N ALA A 159 5.20 -10.95 -1.13
CA ALA A 159 4.60 -11.96 -0.26
C ALA A 159 4.60 -13.34 -0.91
N ARG A 160 4.28 -13.42 -2.21
CA ARG A 160 4.12 -14.68 -2.95
C ARG A 160 5.43 -15.29 -3.43
N TYR A 161 6.40 -14.46 -3.83
CA TYR A 161 7.66 -14.88 -4.43
C TYR A 161 8.85 -14.16 -3.78
N PRO A 162 9.19 -14.48 -2.53
CA PRO A 162 10.31 -13.86 -1.82
C PRO A 162 11.64 -13.94 -2.59
N GLU A 163 11.84 -14.99 -3.37
CA GLU A 163 13.01 -15.22 -4.22
C GLU A 163 13.20 -14.15 -5.32
N LEU A 164 12.16 -13.35 -5.64
CA LEU A 164 12.31 -12.23 -6.58
C LEU A 164 13.13 -11.06 -5.99
N LEU A 165 13.30 -11.05 -4.66
CA LEU A 165 14.22 -10.13 -3.97
C LEU A 165 15.67 -10.63 -4.07
N GLU A 166 15.88 -11.92 -4.28
CA GLU A 166 17.19 -12.53 -4.50
C GLU A 166 17.63 -12.36 -5.97
N GLY A 167 18.61 -11.49 -6.22
CA GLY A 167 19.26 -11.37 -7.54
C GLY A 167 19.07 -10.04 -8.27
N PHE A 168 19.17 -8.93 -7.53
CA PHE A 168 18.97 -7.55 -7.98
C PHE A 168 17.50 -7.25 -8.30
N ALA A 169 16.93 -6.24 -7.63
CA ALA A 169 15.51 -5.84 -7.60
C ALA A 169 14.78 -5.66 -8.96
N ASN A 170 15.48 -5.83 -10.08
CA ASN A 170 14.93 -5.80 -11.42
C ASN A 170 13.88 -6.88 -11.66
N LYS A 171 14.07 -8.12 -11.19
CA LYS A 171 13.07 -9.18 -11.42
C LYS A 171 11.72 -8.87 -10.78
N LEU A 172 11.72 -8.30 -9.57
CA LEU A 172 10.51 -7.85 -8.89
C LEU A 172 9.86 -6.69 -9.66
N LYS A 173 10.65 -5.68 -10.04
CA LYS A 173 10.18 -4.55 -10.85
C LYS A 173 9.57 -5.01 -12.16
N ASP A 174 10.21 -5.94 -12.86
CA ASP A 174 9.73 -6.49 -14.13
C ASP A 174 8.45 -7.30 -13.92
N ALA A 175 8.34 -8.08 -12.85
CA ALA A 175 7.12 -8.81 -12.52
C ALA A 175 5.91 -7.91 -12.21
N VAL A 176 6.14 -6.68 -11.71
CA VAL A 176 5.08 -5.67 -11.52
C VAL A 176 4.81 -4.92 -12.82
N ASN A 177 5.85 -4.52 -13.56
CA ASN A 177 5.69 -3.82 -14.84
C ASN A 177 5.03 -4.69 -15.92
N GLU A 178 5.20 -6.01 -15.86
CA GLU A 178 4.58 -6.96 -16.78
C GLU A 178 3.14 -7.34 -16.39
N ASP A 179 2.68 -6.95 -15.20
CA ASP A 179 1.33 -7.22 -14.72
C ASP A 179 0.30 -6.43 -15.55
N ASP A 180 -0.62 -7.14 -16.20
CA ASP A 180 -1.59 -6.52 -17.10
C ASP A 180 -2.53 -5.54 -16.38
N ASP A 181 -2.91 -5.80 -15.12
CA ASP A 181 -3.75 -4.89 -14.34
C ASP A 181 -3.04 -3.55 -14.08
N VAL A 182 -1.72 -3.60 -13.82
CA VAL A 182 -0.91 -2.38 -13.65
C VAL A 182 -0.82 -1.61 -14.96
N LYS A 183 -0.55 -2.29 -16.07
CA LYS A 183 -0.52 -1.66 -17.39
C LYS A 183 -1.86 -1.01 -17.72
N ASP A 184 -2.96 -1.71 -17.48
CA ASP A 184 -4.31 -1.23 -17.78
C ASP A 184 -4.65 0.02 -16.95
N GLU A 185 -4.36 0.04 -15.65
CA GLU A 185 -4.65 1.19 -14.79
C GLU A 185 -3.74 2.40 -15.10
N VAL A 186 -2.47 2.18 -15.46
CA VAL A 186 -1.57 3.26 -15.92
C VAL A 186 -2.08 3.88 -17.22
N TYR A 187 -2.48 3.08 -18.20
CA TYR A 187 -3.03 3.60 -19.46
C TYR A 187 -4.38 4.27 -19.26
N LYS A 188 -5.24 3.71 -18.42
CA LYS A 188 -6.54 4.31 -18.08
C LYS A 188 -6.39 5.71 -17.49
N LEU A 189 -5.38 5.94 -16.65
CA LEU A 189 -5.08 7.26 -16.09
C LEU A 189 -4.39 8.17 -17.11
N MET A 190 -3.28 7.72 -17.67
CA MET A 190 -2.39 8.60 -18.44
C MET A 190 -2.83 8.77 -19.90
N ARG A 191 -3.50 7.78 -20.50
CA ARG A 191 -3.87 7.76 -21.94
C ARG A 191 -5.21 7.04 -22.14
N SER A 192 -6.26 7.54 -21.50
CA SER A 192 -7.57 6.87 -21.41
C SER A 192 -8.20 6.50 -22.76
N GLY A 193 -7.87 7.22 -23.84
CA GLY A 193 -8.35 6.97 -25.20
C GLY A 193 -7.45 6.07 -26.06
N GLU A 194 -6.33 5.59 -25.53
CA GLU A 194 -5.36 4.77 -26.26
C GLU A 194 -5.49 3.28 -25.90
N ASP A 195 -5.60 2.43 -26.92
CA ASP A 195 -5.42 0.99 -26.73
C ASP A 195 -3.92 0.70 -26.60
N ARG A 196 -3.47 0.27 -25.41
CA ARG A 196 -2.06 -0.07 -25.16
C ARG A 196 -1.49 -1.17 -26.06
N LYS A 197 -2.34 -1.92 -26.76
CA LYS A 197 -1.95 -2.99 -27.70
C LYS A 197 -1.94 -2.52 -29.16
N MET A 198 -2.23 -1.24 -29.43
CA MET A 198 -2.16 -0.70 -30.78
C MET A 198 -0.75 -0.82 -31.35
N GLU A 199 -0.66 -1.01 -32.67
CA GLU A 199 0.62 -0.98 -33.36
C GLU A 199 1.25 0.41 -33.29
N CYS A 200 2.59 0.45 -33.23
CA CYS A 200 3.32 1.71 -33.23
C CYS A 200 3.10 2.49 -34.54
N VAL A 201 3.07 3.82 -34.43
CA VAL A 201 3.00 4.73 -35.59
C VAL A 201 4.41 5.17 -35.97
N GLU A 202 4.73 5.08 -37.27
CA GLU A 202 6.04 5.47 -37.80
C GLU A 202 6.25 7.00 -37.73
N TRP A 203 7.48 7.43 -37.48
CA TRP A 203 7.80 8.83 -37.29
C TRP A 203 7.87 9.62 -38.61
N ASN A 204 7.21 10.79 -38.66
CA ASN A 204 7.09 11.62 -39.86
C ASN A 204 8.14 12.76 -40.01
N GLY A 205 9.08 12.91 -39.07
CA GLY A 205 10.25 13.78 -39.27
C GLY A 205 9.99 15.29 -39.28
N THR A 206 9.00 15.81 -38.56
CA THR A 206 8.57 17.23 -38.68
C THR A 206 9.28 18.21 -37.74
N LEU A 207 10.07 17.74 -36.77
CA LEU A 207 10.67 18.57 -35.71
C LEU A 207 11.98 19.23 -36.15
N THR A 208 12.06 20.54 -35.97
CA THR A 208 13.29 21.35 -36.04
C THR A 208 14.24 21.06 -34.87
N GLU A 209 15.52 21.40 -35.00
CA GLU A 209 16.49 21.24 -33.91
C GLU A 209 16.15 22.10 -32.68
N GLU A 210 15.54 23.28 -32.87
CA GLU A 210 15.09 24.11 -31.75
C GLU A 210 13.97 23.41 -30.95
N GLU A 211 13.02 22.79 -31.64
CA GLU A 211 11.95 22.00 -31.01
C GLU A 211 12.50 20.77 -30.30
N LYS A 212 13.42 20.02 -30.92
CA LYS A 212 14.08 18.88 -30.27
C LYS A 212 14.77 19.29 -28.97
N ASN A 213 15.42 20.46 -28.95
CA ASN A 213 16.08 20.97 -27.74
C ASN A 213 15.07 21.33 -26.64
N LYS A 214 13.90 21.88 -26.98
CA LYS A 214 12.81 22.12 -26.01
C LYS A 214 12.28 20.82 -25.41
N LEU A 215 12.28 19.74 -26.19
CA LEU A 215 11.78 18.42 -25.77
C LEU A 215 12.77 17.64 -24.89
N ARG A 216 14.05 18.04 -24.79
CA ARG A 216 15.07 17.29 -24.02
C ARG A 216 14.74 17.05 -22.55
N CYS A 217 13.97 17.94 -21.93
CA CYS A 217 13.55 17.78 -20.54
C CYS A 217 12.66 16.53 -20.32
N LEU A 218 11.99 16.06 -21.37
CA LEU A 218 11.14 14.87 -21.34
C LEU A 218 11.95 13.59 -21.11
N GLN A 219 13.21 13.52 -21.56
CA GLN A 219 14.03 12.31 -21.48
C GLN A 219 15.45 12.59 -20.98
N MET A 220 15.59 13.01 -19.72
CA MET A 220 16.90 13.09 -19.04
C MET A 220 17.93 13.97 -19.79
N GLY A 221 17.48 15.03 -20.47
CA GLY A 221 18.35 15.90 -21.28
C GLY A 221 18.69 15.36 -22.67
N SER A 222 18.26 14.14 -22.99
CA SER A 222 18.46 13.48 -24.27
C SER A 222 17.26 13.71 -25.21
N PHE A 223 17.51 13.51 -26.50
CA PHE A 223 16.46 13.45 -27.51
C PHE A 223 16.58 12.13 -28.28
N ASN A 224 15.60 11.24 -28.14
CA ASN A 224 15.45 10.07 -28.98
C ASN A 224 13.95 9.82 -29.22
N ILE A 225 13.53 9.87 -30.48
CA ILE A 225 12.11 9.85 -30.87
C ILE A 225 11.37 8.61 -30.37
N THR A 226 12.01 7.43 -30.34
CA THR A 226 11.38 6.18 -29.91
C THR A 226 11.17 6.09 -28.40
N THR A 227 11.78 7.00 -27.64
CA THR A 227 11.75 7.02 -26.18
C THR A 227 11.40 8.38 -25.60
N GLN A 228 11.03 9.37 -26.42
CA GLN A 228 10.83 10.74 -25.92
C GLN A 228 9.55 10.88 -25.10
N PHE A 229 8.54 10.08 -25.41
CA PHE A 229 7.16 10.29 -24.96
C PHE A 229 6.67 9.26 -23.92
N PHE A 230 7.55 8.39 -23.41
CA PHE A 230 7.16 7.31 -22.48
C PHE A 230 6.61 7.79 -21.11
N LYS A 231 6.84 9.06 -20.76
CA LYS A 231 6.31 9.69 -19.52
C LYS A 231 5.16 10.67 -19.79
N ILE A 232 4.63 10.69 -21.01
CA ILE A 232 3.61 11.64 -21.44
C ILE A 232 2.27 10.95 -21.61
N GLY A 233 1.28 11.46 -20.88
CA GLY A 233 -0.13 11.18 -21.07
C GLY A 233 -0.83 12.23 -21.94
N TYR A 234 -2.03 11.92 -22.42
CA TYR A 234 -2.89 12.77 -23.25
C TYR A 234 -4.35 12.31 -23.25
#